data_AF-A0A814FZI7-F1
#
_entry.id   AF-A0A814FZI7-F1
#
_cell.length_a   1.000
_cell.length_b   1.000
_cell.length_c   1.000
_cell.angle_alpha   90.00
_cell.angle_beta   90.00
_cell.angle_gamma   90.00
#
_symmetry.space_group_name_H-M   'P 1'
#
loop_
_entity.id
_entity.type
_entity.pdbx_description
1 polymer ?
#
loop_
_entity_poly.entity_id
_entity_poly.type
_entity_poly.pdbx_seq_one_letter_code
_entity_poly.pdbx_strand_id
1 'polypeptide(L)'
;MRLHTDLNNRPLKQTRTNHNHSSDEAEDIDCKLLINEIKEPAKQTTENPRTIIADAFTKLPRSSGFLMPSKETLTRKINYRRSYQLGDAKSKLKNRQEIIIPEELKFTYSGHQFVLIDTGEDDKDRMIILASDENIKYLNSVKMWCIDGTFDISPSLFKQLFTINVLLNGRNLPLLNAFLVDKLEKTYRRLFYFIKEFVHSDPEYIICDFEKGILNAVEFFFSKSQISGCWFHLAPIYTNIFNKMV
;
A
#
# COMPACT_ATOMS: atom_id res chain seq x y z
N MET A 1 6.16 -13.36 -17.24
CA MET A 1 7.45 -14.07 -17.29
C MET A 1 8.33 -13.50 -16.19
N ARG A 2 8.66 -14.27 -15.16
CA ARG A 2 9.53 -13.84 -14.05
C ARG A 2 10.66 -14.87 -13.95
N LEU A 3 11.89 -14.44 -14.22
CA LEU A 3 13.09 -15.25 -14.06
C LEU A 3 13.59 -15.10 -12.63
N HIS A 4 13.78 -16.22 -11.94
CA HIS A 4 14.45 -16.26 -10.65
C HIS A 4 15.89 -16.76 -10.88
N THR A 5 16.86 -15.92 -10.52
CA THR A 5 18.29 -16.23 -10.54
C THR A 5 18.82 -16.40 -9.12
N ASP A 6 19.85 -17.23 -8.96
CA ASP A 6 20.62 -17.30 -7.73
C ASP A 6 21.66 -16.16 -7.61
N LEU A 7 22.39 -16.13 -6.49
CA LEU A 7 23.44 -15.14 -6.20
C LEU A 7 24.61 -15.15 -7.22
N ASN A 8 24.68 -16.15 -8.10
CA ASN A 8 25.66 -16.27 -9.18
C ASN A 8 25.04 -16.13 -10.58
N ASN A 9 23.83 -15.56 -10.68
CA ASN A 9 23.07 -15.38 -11.92
C ASN A 9 22.77 -16.68 -12.69
N ARG A 10 22.76 -17.84 -12.03
CA ARG A 10 22.35 -19.10 -12.65
C ARG A 10 20.82 -19.23 -12.56
N PRO A 11 20.13 -19.57 -13.67
CA PRO A 11 18.69 -19.71 -13.68
C PRO A 11 18.28 -20.98 -12.93
N LEU A 12 17.53 -20.83 -11.83
CA LEU A 12 17.01 -21.95 -11.05
C LEU A 12 15.61 -22.32 -11.57
N LYS A 13 15.58 -23.36 -12.43
CA LYS A 13 14.40 -24.12 -12.87
C LYS A 13 13.40 -23.36 -13.78
N GLN A 14 13.35 -23.78 -15.05
CA GLN A 14 12.30 -23.41 -15.99
C GLN A 14 11.05 -24.26 -15.70
N THR A 15 10.08 -23.72 -14.97
CA THR A 15 8.73 -24.30 -14.93
C THR A 15 8.01 -23.91 -16.22
N ARG A 16 8.02 -24.81 -17.22
CA ARG A 16 7.04 -24.77 -18.30
C ARG A 16 5.70 -25.14 -17.70
N THR A 17 4.83 -24.16 -17.45
CA THR A 17 3.40 -24.44 -17.34
C THR A 17 2.92 -24.80 -18.74
N ASN A 18 2.92 -26.09 -19.05
CA ASN A 18 2.15 -26.62 -20.19
C ASN A 18 0.67 -26.35 -19.89
N HIS A 19 0.14 -25.23 -20.40
CA HIS A 19 -1.31 -25.03 -20.45
C HIS A 19 -1.85 -25.94 -21.56
N ASN A 20 -2.19 -27.16 -21.17
CA ASN A 20 -2.97 -28.06 -22.00
C ASN A 20 -4.46 -27.78 -21.72
N HIS A 21 -5.08 -26.91 -22.49
CA HIS A 21 -6.54 -26.83 -22.57
C HIS A 21 -6.95 -26.63 -24.02
N SER A 22 -7.48 -27.69 -24.61
CA SER A 22 -8.20 -27.68 -25.88
C SER A 22 -9.65 -27.25 -25.65
N SER A 23 -10.03 -26.18 -26.39
CA SER A 23 -11.36 -25.70 -26.83
C SER A 23 -12.47 -25.42 -25.82
N ASP A 24 -12.91 -24.15 -25.75
CA ASP A 24 -14.26 -23.78 -26.21
C ASP A 24 -14.38 -22.27 -26.50
N GLU A 25 -14.50 -21.92 -27.78
CA GLU A 25 -14.57 -20.53 -28.26
C GLU A 25 -15.86 -19.80 -27.83
N ALA A 26 -16.94 -20.54 -27.55
CA ALA A 26 -18.21 -20.00 -27.05
C ALA A 26 -18.18 -19.69 -25.54
N GLU A 27 -17.43 -20.47 -24.76
CA GLU A 27 -17.35 -20.37 -23.29
C GLU A 27 -16.53 -19.16 -22.81
N ASP A 28 -15.59 -18.70 -23.64
CA ASP A 28 -14.84 -17.45 -23.43
C ASP A 28 -15.66 -16.20 -23.79
N ILE A 29 -16.68 -16.33 -24.66
CA ILE A 29 -17.54 -15.21 -25.08
C ILE A 29 -18.43 -14.76 -23.92
N ASP A 30 -19.07 -15.68 -23.19
CA ASP A 30 -19.94 -15.31 -22.06
C ASP A 30 -19.16 -14.60 -20.95
N CYS A 31 -17.94 -15.06 -20.65
CA CYS A 31 -17.04 -14.38 -19.70
C CYS A 31 -16.66 -12.97 -20.18
N LYS A 32 -16.38 -12.81 -21.47
CA LYS A 32 -16.07 -11.51 -22.08
C LYS A 32 -17.28 -10.58 -22.08
N LEU A 33 -18.47 -11.11 -22.37
CA LEU A 33 -19.75 -10.38 -22.32
C LEU A 33 -20.04 -9.92 -20.89
N LEU A 34 -19.91 -10.80 -19.89
CA LEU A 34 -20.06 -10.41 -18.47
C LEU A 34 -19.10 -9.27 -18.12
N ILE A 35 -17.83 -9.41 -18.48
CA ILE A 35 -16.80 -8.40 -18.19
C ILE A 35 -17.13 -7.07 -18.86
N ASN A 36 -17.71 -7.07 -20.07
CA ASN A 36 -18.13 -5.84 -20.75
C ASN A 36 -19.39 -5.24 -20.10
N GLU A 37 -20.38 -6.06 -19.77
CA GLU A 37 -21.62 -5.65 -19.10
C GLU A 37 -21.39 -5.05 -17.71
N ILE A 38 -20.37 -5.49 -16.96
CA ILE A 38 -20.00 -4.81 -15.70
C ILE A 38 -19.12 -3.58 -15.93
N LYS A 39 -18.35 -3.53 -17.02
CA LYS A 39 -17.42 -2.43 -17.31
C LYS A 39 -18.17 -1.17 -17.72
N GLU A 40 -19.24 -1.27 -18.51
CA GLU A 40 -19.98 -0.08 -18.99
C GLU A 40 -20.69 0.68 -17.85
N PRO A 41 -21.42 0.03 -16.92
CA PRO A 41 -21.97 0.72 -15.75
C PRO A 41 -20.89 1.17 -14.77
N ALA A 42 -19.81 0.40 -14.61
CA ALA A 42 -18.69 0.77 -13.72
C ALA A 42 -17.96 2.05 -14.16
N LYS A 43 -18.11 2.44 -15.43
CA LYS A 43 -17.63 3.73 -15.94
C LYS A 43 -18.47 4.90 -15.39
N GLN A 44 -19.80 4.76 -15.44
CA GLN A 44 -20.71 5.90 -15.34
C GLN A 44 -21.39 6.05 -13.97
N THR A 45 -21.20 5.07 -13.06
CA THR A 45 -21.97 4.99 -11.81
C THR A 45 -21.09 4.76 -10.58
N THR A 46 -21.56 5.22 -9.42
CA THR A 46 -20.99 4.95 -8.08
C THR A 46 -21.76 3.85 -7.33
N GLU A 47 -22.73 3.20 -7.96
CA GLU A 47 -23.58 2.15 -7.38
C GLU A 47 -22.79 1.01 -6.72
N ASN A 48 -23.40 0.29 -5.78
CA ASN A 48 -22.71 -0.81 -5.12
C ASN A 48 -22.25 -1.86 -6.17
N PRO A 49 -20.96 -2.29 -6.18
CA PRO A 49 -20.48 -3.31 -7.12
C PRO A 49 -21.32 -4.59 -7.11
N ARG A 50 -21.93 -4.96 -5.97
CA ARG A 50 -22.81 -6.12 -5.86
C ARG A 50 -24.05 -5.99 -6.74
N THR A 51 -24.63 -4.78 -6.86
CA THR A 51 -25.79 -4.51 -7.69
C THR A 51 -25.43 -4.64 -9.16
N ILE A 52 -24.35 -3.99 -9.60
CA ILE A 52 -23.83 -4.07 -10.99
C ILE A 52 -23.53 -5.51 -11.39
N ILE A 53 -22.93 -6.28 -10.48
CA ILE A 53 -22.63 -7.69 -10.72
C ILE A 53 -23.93 -8.50 -10.84
N ALA A 54 -24.88 -8.32 -9.93
CA ALA A 54 -26.16 -9.03 -9.96
C ALA A 54 -26.92 -8.76 -11.26
N ASP A 55 -27.00 -7.49 -11.68
CA ASP A 55 -27.68 -7.10 -12.91
C ASP A 55 -27.00 -7.68 -14.15
N ALA A 56 -25.67 -7.67 -14.20
CA ALA A 56 -24.92 -8.28 -15.31
C ALA A 56 -25.14 -9.81 -15.39
N PHE A 57 -25.29 -10.49 -14.25
CA PHE A 57 -25.62 -11.92 -14.22
C PHE A 57 -27.04 -12.23 -14.69
N THR A 58 -28.01 -11.33 -14.53
CA THR A 58 -29.38 -11.56 -15.02
C THR A 58 -29.48 -11.62 -16.55
N LYS A 59 -28.49 -11.06 -17.26
CA LYS A 59 -28.45 -10.98 -18.73
C LYS A 59 -27.76 -12.18 -19.39
N LEU A 60 -27.24 -13.13 -18.62
CA LEU A 60 -26.49 -14.28 -19.12
C LEU A 60 -27.28 -15.60 -19.00
N PRO A 61 -26.97 -16.60 -19.84
CA PRO A 61 -27.51 -17.94 -19.70
C PRO A 61 -27.14 -18.56 -18.34
N ARG A 62 -28.10 -19.26 -17.70
CA ARG A 62 -27.89 -19.89 -16.39
C ARG A 62 -26.83 -20.99 -16.37
N SER A 63 -26.52 -21.57 -17.53
CA SER A 63 -25.50 -22.61 -17.71
C SER A 63 -24.07 -22.12 -17.50
N SER A 64 -23.82 -20.82 -17.59
CA SER A 64 -22.46 -20.25 -17.66
C SER A 64 -21.84 -19.96 -16.28
N GLY A 65 -22.55 -20.22 -15.17
CA GLY A 65 -22.15 -19.80 -13.82
C GLY A 65 -20.89 -20.45 -13.26
N PHE A 66 -20.51 -21.64 -13.72
CA PHE A 66 -19.34 -22.38 -13.20
C PHE A 66 -17.99 -21.81 -13.69
N LEU A 67 -17.99 -21.12 -14.82
CA LEU A 67 -16.78 -20.55 -15.45
C LEU A 67 -16.51 -19.10 -15.05
N MET A 68 -17.39 -18.53 -14.21
CA MET A 68 -17.41 -17.10 -13.95
C MET A 68 -16.36 -16.70 -12.90
N PRO A 69 -15.69 -15.55 -13.07
CA PRO A 69 -14.79 -15.04 -12.05
C PRO A 69 -15.52 -14.83 -10.71
N SER A 70 -14.80 -15.00 -9.60
CA SER A 70 -15.38 -14.78 -8.27
C SER A 70 -15.96 -13.37 -8.14
N LYS A 71 -16.96 -13.20 -7.26
CA LYS A 71 -17.56 -11.89 -6.95
C LYS A 71 -16.51 -10.87 -6.52
N GLU A 72 -15.45 -11.29 -5.82
CA GLU A 72 -14.32 -10.44 -5.42
C GLU A 72 -13.53 -9.96 -6.64
N THR A 73 -13.27 -10.85 -7.60
CA THR A 73 -12.56 -10.51 -8.84
C THR A 73 -13.34 -9.49 -9.67
N LEU A 74 -14.65 -9.66 -9.79
CA LEU A 74 -15.53 -8.72 -10.50
C LEU A 74 -15.61 -7.37 -9.77
N THR A 75 -15.75 -7.38 -8.43
CA THR A 75 -15.74 -6.17 -7.59
C THR A 75 -14.44 -5.38 -7.75
N ARG A 76 -13.29 -6.08 -7.74
CA ARG A 76 -11.98 -5.48 -7.98
C ARG A 76 -11.88 -4.85 -9.37
N LYS A 77 -12.43 -5.51 -10.41
CA LYS A 77 -12.46 -4.94 -11.77
C LYS A 77 -13.35 -3.70 -11.87
N ILE A 78 -14.50 -3.68 -11.19
CA ILE A 78 -15.38 -2.50 -11.11
C ILE A 78 -14.67 -1.34 -10.43
N ASN A 79 -14.07 -1.58 -9.26
CA ASN A 79 -13.34 -0.54 -8.53
C ASN A 79 -12.12 -0.05 -9.30
N TYR A 80 -11.40 -0.95 -9.96
CA TYR A 80 -10.30 -0.58 -10.86
C TYR A 80 -10.81 0.29 -12.03
N ARG A 81 -11.92 -0.07 -12.68
CA ARG A 81 -12.46 0.69 -13.81
C ARG A 81 -13.00 2.05 -13.39
N ARG A 82 -13.64 2.15 -12.22
CA ARG A 82 -13.99 3.41 -11.56
C ARG A 82 -12.77 4.26 -11.29
N SER A 83 -11.73 3.68 -10.70
CA SER A 83 -10.48 4.40 -10.44
C SER A 83 -9.78 4.87 -11.73
N TYR A 84 -10.00 4.16 -12.84
CA TYR A 84 -9.47 4.51 -14.16
C TYR A 84 -10.31 5.61 -14.84
N GLN A 85 -11.63 5.67 -14.64
CA GLN A 85 -12.49 6.72 -15.21
C GLN A 85 -12.65 7.98 -14.35
N LEU A 86 -12.68 7.84 -13.01
CA LEU A 86 -12.33 8.93 -12.08
C LEU A 86 -10.84 9.32 -12.23
N GLY A 87 -10.09 8.56 -13.03
CA GLY A 87 -8.66 8.63 -13.26
C GLY A 87 -8.19 9.68 -14.25
N ASP A 88 -9.02 10.65 -14.65
CA ASP A 88 -8.53 11.93 -15.18
C ASP A 88 -8.33 13.01 -14.10
N ALA A 89 -8.56 12.68 -12.82
CA ALA A 89 -7.97 13.39 -11.68
C ALA A 89 -6.60 12.80 -11.26
N LYS A 90 -6.27 11.57 -11.68
CA LYS A 90 -4.97 10.90 -11.38
C LYS A 90 -3.96 10.95 -12.54
N SER A 91 -4.34 11.42 -13.72
CA SER A 91 -3.51 11.38 -14.95
C SER A 91 -2.77 12.68 -15.30
N LYS A 92 -2.85 13.76 -14.50
CA LYS A 92 -2.31 15.07 -14.91
C LYS A 92 -1.23 15.69 -14.01
N LEU A 93 -0.91 15.07 -12.87
CA LEU A 93 0.15 15.60 -12.02
C LEU A 93 1.50 15.10 -12.54
N LYS A 94 2.30 16.01 -13.09
CA LYS A 94 3.63 15.68 -13.62
C LYS A 94 4.67 15.58 -12.52
N ASN A 95 4.44 16.26 -11.40
CA ASN A 95 5.36 16.36 -10.28
C ASN A 95 4.59 16.53 -8.96
N ARG A 96 5.30 16.42 -7.83
CA ARG A 96 4.70 16.50 -6.49
C ARG A 96 4.26 17.91 -6.12
N GLN A 97 4.86 18.94 -6.71
CA GLN A 97 4.52 20.33 -6.43
C GLN A 97 3.08 20.65 -6.84
N GLU A 98 2.62 20.08 -7.95
CA GLU A 98 1.25 20.25 -8.45
C GLU A 98 0.16 19.58 -7.57
N ILE A 99 0.53 18.82 -6.53
CA ILE A 99 -0.45 18.17 -5.64
C ILE A 99 -1.24 19.24 -4.89
N ILE A 100 -2.55 19.26 -5.12
CA ILE A 100 -3.51 20.03 -4.32
C ILE A 100 -4.24 19.03 -3.44
N ILE A 101 -4.11 19.18 -2.12
CA ILE A 101 -4.88 18.39 -1.15
C ILE A 101 -6.22 19.11 -0.95
N PRO A 102 -7.36 18.51 -1.36
CA PRO A 102 -8.69 19.08 -1.11
C PRO A 102 -8.90 19.34 0.39
N GLU A 103 -9.59 20.43 0.72
CA GLU A 103 -9.80 20.84 2.12
C GLU A 103 -10.45 19.72 2.95
N GLU A 104 -11.40 18.99 2.37
CA GLU A 104 -12.07 17.87 3.04
C GLU A 104 -11.14 16.72 3.43
N LEU A 105 -10.00 16.55 2.73
CA LEU A 105 -9.01 15.51 3.05
C LEU A 105 -7.98 15.97 4.08
N LYS A 106 -7.96 17.26 4.42
CA LYS A 106 -7.08 17.79 5.47
C LYS A 106 -7.58 17.46 6.86
N PHE A 107 -8.84 17.01 6.99
CA PHE A 107 -9.49 16.70 8.25
C PHE A 107 -9.97 15.24 8.30
N THR A 108 -10.12 14.72 9.52
CA THR A 108 -10.82 13.46 9.78
C THR A 108 -12.33 13.63 9.58
N TYR A 109 -13.08 12.53 9.50
CA TYR A 109 -14.55 12.57 9.47
C TYR A 109 -15.19 13.25 10.69
N SER A 110 -14.46 13.35 11.81
CA SER A 110 -14.90 14.06 13.00
C SER A 110 -14.47 15.53 13.04
N GLY A 111 -13.86 16.04 11.96
CA GLY A 111 -13.45 17.45 11.82
C GLY A 111 -12.11 17.82 12.45
N HIS A 112 -11.29 16.85 12.87
CA HIS A 112 -9.95 17.14 13.42
C HIS A 112 -8.91 17.22 12.30
N GLN A 113 -7.91 18.09 12.43
CA GLN A 113 -6.80 18.15 11.46
C GLN A 113 -6.12 16.78 11.35
N PHE A 114 -5.81 16.37 10.11
CA PHE A 114 -5.22 15.08 9.79
C PHE A 114 -3.97 15.19 8.92
N VAL A 115 -3.90 16.21 8.05
CA VAL A 115 -2.63 16.58 7.42
C VAL A 115 -1.81 17.34 8.45
N LEU A 116 -0.85 16.64 9.07
CA LEU A 116 0.03 17.20 10.09
C LEU A 116 1.04 18.14 9.46
N ILE A 117 1.71 17.68 8.39
CA ILE A 117 2.68 18.46 7.64
C ILE A 117 2.43 18.24 6.15
N ASP A 118 2.51 19.34 5.42
CA ASP A 118 2.69 19.36 3.99
C ASP A 118 3.76 20.41 3.68
N THR A 119 4.93 19.98 3.22
CA THR A 119 6.05 20.89 2.96
C THR A 119 5.82 21.78 1.73
N GLY A 120 4.73 21.56 0.99
CA GLY A 120 4.23 22.49 -0.01
C GLY A 120 4.92 22.41 -1.37
N GLU A 121 4.49 23.30 -2.26
CA GLU A 121 4.91 23.34 -3.66
C GLU A 121 6.34 23.83 -3.89
N ASP A 122 6.91 24.58 -2.95
CA ASP A 122 8.29 25.05 -3.03
C ASP A 122 9.31 23.93 -2.77
N ASP A 123 8.86 22.80 -2.25
CA ASP A 123 9.69 21.65 -1.93
C ASP A 123 9.70 20.62 -3.07
N LYS A 124 10.84 20.48 -3.75
CA LYS A 124 11.05 19.45 -4.79
C LYS A 124 10.95 18.02 -4.23
N ASP A 125 11.30 17.86 -2.97
CA ASP A 125 11.20 16.61 -2.21
C ASP A 125 9.99 16.63 -1.29
N ARG A 126 8.88 17.28 -1.74
CA ARG A 126 7.64 17.46 -0.99
C ARG A 126 7.27 16.23 -0.19
N MET A 127 7.06 16.42 1.10
CA MET A 127 6.71 15.39 2.06
C MET A 127 5.37 15.74 2.68
N ILE A 128 4.46 14.77 2.68
CA ILE A 128 3.14 14.91 3.30
C ILE A 128 3.08 13.89 4.43
N ILE A 129 2.84 14.37 5.66
CA ILE A 129 2.75 13.58 6.88
C ILE A 129 1.34 13.69 7.42
N LEU A 130 0.71 12.56 7.67
CA LEU A 130 -0.66 12.43 8.12
C LEU A 130 -0.69 11.84 9.52
N ALA A 131 -1.24 12.59 10.46
CA ALA A 131 -1.55 12.18 11.82
C ALA A 131 -2.52 13.18 12.43
N SER A 132 -3.46 12.70 13.26
CA SER A 132 -4.27 13.58 14.11
C SER A 132 -3.55 13.91 15.43
N ASP A 133 -4.02 14.93 16.15
CA ASP A 133 -3.52 15.24 17.49
C ASP A 133 -3.64 14.05 18.45
N GLU A 134 -4.70 13.24 18.33
CA GLU A 134 -4.86 12.01 19.11
C GLU A 134 -3.78 10.99 18.78
N ASN A 135 -3.47 10.80 17.50
CA ASN A 135 -2.38 9.91 17.08
C ASN A 135 -1.03 10.36 17.66
N ILE A 136 -0.76 11.67 17.63
CA ILE A 136 0.46 12.26 18.22
C ILE A 136 0.49 12.07 19.74
N LYS A 137 -0.63 12.29 20.45
CA LYS A 137 -0.72 12.03 21.88
C LYS A 137 -0.44 10.56 22.20
N TYR A 138 -0.99 9.63 21.40
CA TYR A 138 -0.73 8.21 21.57
C TYR A 138 0.74 7.87 21.31
N LEU A 139 1.34 8.37 20.22
CA LEU A 139 2.78 8.19 19.94
C LEU A 139 3.66 8.68 21.08
N ASN A 140 3.27 9.77 21.74
CA ASN A 140 3.97 10.31 22.91
C ASN A 140 3.86 9.45 24.18
N SER A 141 2.89 8.53 24.23
CA SER A 141 2.59 7.71 25.42
C SER A 141 3.10 6.28 25.32
N VAL A 142 3.27 5.77 24.10
CA VAL A 142 3.64 4.38 23.84
C VAL A 142 5.14 4.18 23.78
N LYS A 143 5.61 3.08 24.34
CA LYS A 143 7.04 2.75 24.42
C LYS A 143 7.56 1.94 23.24
N MET A 144 6.67 1.41 22.40
CA MET A 144 7.04 0.52 21.31
C MET A 144 6.41 1.01 20.02
N TRP A 145 7.26 1.28 19.03
CA TRP A 145 6.85 1.65 17.69
C TRP A 145 7.19 0.53 16.71
N CYS A 146 6.29 0.28 15.77
CA CYS A 146 6.50 -0.58 14.62
C CYS A 146 6.54 0.33 13.39
N ILE A 147 7.69 0.46 12.74
CA ILE A 147 7.86 1.29 11.56
C ILE A 147 8.05 0.42 10.32
N ASP A 148 7.47 0.84 9.19
CA ASP A 148 7.53 0.08 7.94
C ASP A 148 7.37 0.99 6.72
N GLY A 149 8.11 0.68 5.65
CA GLY A 149 7.98 1.30 4.35
C GLY A 149 7.22 0.39 3.38
N THR A 150 6.02 0.79 2.95
CA THR A 150 5.20 0.01 2.01
C THR A 150 5.15 0.65 0.62
N PHE A 151 5.38 -0.18 -0.41
CA PHE A 151 5.59 0.26 -1.79
C PHE A 151 4.36 0.08 -2.66
N ASP A 152 3.65 -1.04 -2.51
CA ASP A 152 2.59 -1.47 -3.43
C ASP A 152 1.37 -0.52 -3.43
N ILE A 153 1.23 0.29 -2.38
CA ILE A 153 0.12 1.23 -2.20
C ILE A 153 0.53 2.70 -2.37
N SER A 154 1.81 2.99 -2.63
CA SER A 154 2.28 4.36 -2.78
C SER A 154 1.77 4.97 -4.10
N PRO A 155 1.25 6.22 -4.09
CA PRO A 155 0.92 6.94 -5.32
C PRO A 155 2.16 7.08 -6.22
N SER A 156 1.99 7.12 -7.54
CA SER A 156 3.08 7.11 -8.52
C SER A 156 4.14 8.22 -8.34
N LEU A 157 3.76 9.34 -7.72
CA LEU A 157 4.66 10.48 -7.45
C LEU A 157 5.56 10.28 -6.22
N PHE A 158 5.29 9.28 -5.39
CA PHE A 158 6.04 8.94 -4.19
C PHE A 158 6.61 7.52 -4.31
N LYS A 159 7.81 7.31 -3.78
CA LYS A 159 8.46 6.00 -3.86
C LYS A 159 7.92 5.03 -2.81
N GLN A 160 7.45 5.53 -1.69
CA GLN A 160 6.92 4.73 -0.60
C GLN A 160 5.95 5.51 0.29
N LEU A 161 5.05 4.77 0.92
CA LEU A 161 4.34 5.19 2.11
C LEU A 161 5.09 4.64 3.32
N PHE A 162 5.60 5.51 4.18
CA PHE A 162 6.20 5.14 5.45
C PHE A 162 5.15 5.22 6.55
N THR A 163 5.14 4.25 7.46
CA THR A 163 4.15 4.17 8.55
C THR A 163 4.83 4.03 9.89
N ILE A 164 4.28 4.69 10.91
CA ILE A 164 4.56 4.43 12.32
C ILE A 164 3.28 3.89 12.94
N ASN A 165 3.37 2.65 13.38
CA ASN A 165 2.26 1.90 13.93
C ASN A 165 2.57 1.53 15.38
N VAL A 166 1.50 1.25 16.14
CA VAL A 166 1.60 0.73 17.51
C VAL A 166 0.79 -0.54 17.64
N LEU A 167 1.25 -1.45 18.49
CA LEU A 167 0.48 -2.63 18.85
C LEU A 167 -0.40 -2.31 20.07
N LEU A 168 -1.70 -2.14 19.85
CA LEU A 168 -2.67 -1.90 20.92
C LEU A 168 -3.66 -3.06 20.98
N ASN A 169 -3.75 -3.73 22.13
CA ASN A 169 -4.66 -4.85 22.36
C ASN A 169 -4.54 -5.94 21.27
N GLY A 170 -3.31 -6.25 20.86
CA GLY A 170 -3.02 -7.24 19.81
C GLY A 170 -3.34 -6.78 18.38
N ARG A 171 -3.70 -5.51 18.17
CA ARG A 171 -3.98 -4.94 16.84
C ARG A 171 -2.90 -3.95 16.45
N ASN A 172 -2.46 -4.03 15.20
CA ASN A 172 -1.56 -3.04 14.63
C ASN A 172 -2.35 -1.82 14.17
N LEU A 173 -2.09 -0.66 14.77
CA LEU A 173 -2.79 0.59 14.48
C LEU A 173 -1.82 1.62 13.89
N PRO A 174 -2.05 2.08 12.65
CA PRO A 174 -1.23 3.14 12.07
C PRO A 174 -1.58 4.49 12.70
N LEU A 175 -0.60 5.12 13.32
CA LEU A 175 -0.76 6.43 13.95
C LEU A 175 -0.20 7.55 13.07
N LEU A 176 0.86 7.28 12.32
CA LEU A 176 1.45 8.25 11.40
C LEU A 176 1.76 7.60 10.06
N ASN A 177 1.42 8.33 9.00
CA ASN A 177 1.64 7.91 7.61
C ASN A 177 2.37 9.04 6.88
N ALA A 178 3.43 8.73 6.14
CA ALA A 178 4.22 9.73 5.43
C ALA A 178 4.51 9.30 4.00
N PHE A 179 4.21 10.17 3.04
CA PHE A 179 4.54 9.93 1.63
C PHE A 179 5.95 10.44 1.35
N LEU A 180 6.87 9.53 0.99
CA LEU A 180 8.29 9.84 0.81
C LEU A 180 8.73 9.74 -0.66
N VAL A 181 9.59 10.67 -1.06
CA VAL A 181 10.11 10.76 -2.44
C VAL A 181 11.05 9.61 -2.81
N ASP A 182 11.81 9.11 -1.85
CA ASP A 182 12.79 8.06 -2.03
C ASP A 182 12.98 7.25 -0.73
N LYS A 183 13.97 6.36 -0.73
CA LYS A 183 14.34 5.49 0.40
C LYS A 183 15.73 5.82 0.95
N LEU A 184 16.15 7.07 0.82
CA LEU A 184 17.46 7.50 1.25
C LEU A 184 17.42 7.89 2.72
N GLU A 185 18.52 7.63 3.43
CA GLU A 185 18.70 8.02 4.84
C GLU A 185 18.35 9.51 5.06
N LYS A 186 18.79 10.40 4.16
CA LYS A 186 18.49 11.84 4.23
C LYS A 186 16.98 12.11 4.33
N THR A 187 16.16 11.32 3.65
CA THR A 187 14.70 11.48 3.57
C THR A 187 14.05 10.98 4.86
N TYR A 188 14.52 9.85 5.40
CA TYR A 188 14.08 9.37 6.72
C TYR A 188 14.50 10.31 7.85
N ARG A 189 15.73 10.84 7.79
CA ARG A 189 16.19 11.83 8.78
C ARG A 189 15.34 13.09 8.73
N ARG A 190 14.97 13.55 7.53
CA ARG A 190 14.05 14.67 7.35
C ARG A 190 12.66 14.36 7.91
N LEU A 191 12.14 13.17 7.67
CA LEU A 191 10.87 12.72 8.26
C LEU A 191 10.93 12.74 9.79
N PHE A 192 11.96 12.15 10.40
CA PHE A 192 12.09 12.10 11.85
C PHE A 192 12.34 13.48 12.48
N TYR A 193 13.01 14.39 11.77
CA TYR A 193 13.12 15.79 12.18
C TYR A 193 11.74 16.42 12.36
N PHE A 194 10.87 16.29 11.35
CA PHE A 194 9.49 16.78 11.42
C PHE A 194 8.68 16.10 12.52
N ILE A 195 8.82 14.78 12.69
CA ILE A 195 8.11 14.04 13.75
C ILE A 195 8.53 14.56 15.13
N LYS A 196 9.80 14.89 15.33
CA LYS A 196 10.33 15.39 16.61
C LYS A 196 9.80 16.76 17.02
N GLU A 197 9.23 17.54 16.10
CA GLU A 197 8.55 18.80 16.45
C GLU A 197 7.22 18.55 17.20
N PHE A 198 6.63 17.36 17.07
CA PHE A 198 5.33 17.02 17.66
C PHE A 198 5.42 15.87 18.67
N VAL A 199 6.38 14.97 18.48
CA VAL A 199 6.61 13.79 19.33
C VAL A 199 7.90 13.99 20.11
N HIS A 200 7.72 14.23 21.41
CA HIS A 200 8.78 14.58 22.33
C HIS A 200 9.34 13.37 23.07
N SER A 201 8.54 12.32 23.23
CA SER A 201 9.00 11.07 23.85
C SER A 201 9.83 10.24 22.87
N ASP A 202 10.84 9.55 23.40
CA ASP A 202 11.53 8.49 22.67
C ASP A 202 10.87 7.14 22.97
N PRO A 203 10.56 6.31 21.97
CA PRO A 203 10.15 4.93 22.22
C PRO A 203 11.31 4.16 22.86
N GLU A 204 11.03 3.21 23.75
CA GLU A 204 12.05 2.30 24.28
C GLU A 204 12.42 1.23 23.24
N TYR A 205 11.47 0.84 22.39
CA TYR A 205 11.64 -0.21 21.37
C TYR A 205 11.15 0.26 20.00
N ILE A 206 11.95 0.00 18.97
CA ILE A 206 11.57 0.23 17.58
C ILE A 206 11.71 -1.08 16.83
N ILE A 207 10.60 -1.56 16.26
CA ILE A 207 10.57 -2.71 15.37
C ILE A 207 10.55 -2.17 13.94
N CYS A 208 11.56 -2.51 13.15
CA CYS A 208 11.65 -2.07 11.75
C CYS A 208 12.19 -3.18 10.84
N ASP A 209 12.08 -2.99 9.54
CA ASP A 209 12.86 -3.75 8.57
C ASP A 209 14.34 -3.34 8.63
N PHE A 210 15.24 -4.20 8.15
CA PHE A 210 16.68 -3.92 8.16
C PHE A 210 17.11 -3.01 7.00
N GLU A 211 16.23 -2.10 6.56
CA GLU A 211 16.63 -1.12 5.57
C GLU A 211 17.64 -0.15 6.18
N LYS A 212 18.86 -0.14 5.63
CA LYS A 212 19.98 0.63 6.18
C LYS A 212 19.66 2.12 6.36
N GLY A 213 18.89 2.72 5.44
CA GLY A 213 18.47 4.12 5.54
C GLY A 213 17.59 4.39 6.77
N ILE A 214 16.68 3.47 7.09
CA ILE A 214 15.82 3.56 8.27
C ILE A 214 16.65 3.37 9.54
N LEU A 215 17.49 2.33 9.59
CA LEU A 215 18.34 2.04 10.74
C LEU A 215 19.23 3.22 11.12
N ASN A 216 19.94 3.79 10.14
CA ASN A 216 20.82 4.95 10.36
C ASN A 216 20.04 6.17 10.86
N ALA A 217 18.85 6.41 10.30
CA ALA A 217 18.02 7.55 10.70
C ALA A 217 17.43 7.37 12.10
N VAL A 218 17.00 6.16 12.45
CA VAL A 218 16.52 5.81 13.78
C VAL A 218 17.64 5.96 14.81
N GLU A 219 18.84 5.43 14.54
CA GLU A 219 19.99 5.54 15.44
C GLU A 219 20.38 7.00 15.69
N PHE A 220 20.24 7.87 14.66
CA PHE A 220 20.51 9.30 14.80
C PHE A 220 19.50 10.03 15.71
N PHE A 221 18.19 9.74 15.58
CA PHE A 221 17.14 10.46 16.32
C PHE A 221 16.74 9.82 17.65
N PHE A 222 16.93 8.52 17.78
CA PHE A 222 16.44 7.68 18.87
C PHE A 222 17.56 6.75 19.37
N SER A 223 18.74 7.32 19.65
CA SER A 223 19.96 6.57 20.02
C SER A 223 19.85 5.71 21.28
N LYS A 224 18.83 5.94 22.11
CA LYS A 224 18.55 5.15 23.32
C LYS A 224 17.55 4.01 23.08
N SER A 225 16.86 3.99 21.95
CA SER A 225 15.87 2.98 21.63
C SER A 225 16.54 1.67 21.23
N GLN A 226 15.96 0.56 21.67
CA GLN A 226 16.39 -0.76 21.23
C GLN A 226 15.74 -1.09 19.89
N ILE A 227 16.57 -1.32 18.88
CA ILE A 227 16.10 -1.66 17.52
C ILE A 227 16.00 -3.18 17.41
N SER A 228 14.85 -3.68 16.98
CA SER A 228 14.59 -5.09 16.73
C SER A 228 14.10 -5.31 15.30
N GLY A 229 14.47 -6.44 14.71
CA GLY A 229 14.04 -6.81 13.37
C GLY A 229 12.58 -7.24 13.33
N CYS A 230 11.87 -6.83 12.28
CA CYS A 230 10.49 -7.25 12.02
C CYS A 230 10.42 -8.74 11.64
N TRP A 231 9.72 -9.55 12.46
CA TRP A 231 9.55 -11.00 12.25
C TRP A 231 8.92 -11.34 10.89
N PHE A 232 8.01 -10.52 10.37
CA PHE A 232 7.36 -10.77 9.07
C PHE A 232 8.36 -10.86 7.91
N HIS A 233 9.46 -10.10 7.96
CA HIS A 233 10.52 -10.14 6.97
C HIS A 233 11.56 -11.23 7.27
N LEU A 234 11.78 -11.53 8.55
CA LEU A 234 12.75 -12.52 9.00
C LEU A 234 12.24 -13.96 8.90
N ALA A 235 10.95 -14.21 9.13
CA ALA A 235 10.39 -15.56 9.17
C ALA A 235 10.57 -16.33 7.86
N PRO A 236 10.38 -15.75 6.66
CA PRO A 236 10.69 -16.43 5.41
C PRO A 236 12.18 -16.75 5.25
N ILE A 237 13.08 -15.89 5.77
CA ILE A 237 14.53 -16.09 5.72
C ILE A 237 14.93 -17.26 6.61
N TYR A 238 14.49 -17.26 7.88
CA TYR A 238 14.80 -18.35 8.82
C TYR A 238 14.17 -19.67 8.40
N THR A 239 12.95 -19.66 7.86
CA THR A 239 12.30 -20.88 7.33
C THR A 239 13.09 -21.45 6.15
N ASN A 240 13.58 -20.59 5.25
CA ASN A 240 14.41 -21.02 4.12
C ASN A 240 15.79 -21.52 4.53
N ILE A 241 16.41 -20.94 5.57
CA ILE A 241 17.69 -21.41 6.12
C ILE A 241 17.49 -22.76 6.81
N PHE A 242 16.46 -22.89 7.65
CA PHE A 242 16.15 -24.13 8.36
C PHE A 242 15.87 -25.28 7.38
N ASN A 243 15.07 -25.05 6.33
CA ASN A 243 14.82 -26.03 5.27
C ASN A 243 16.05 -26.36 4.39
N LYS A 244 17.14 -25.59 4.48
CA LYS A 244 18.42 -25.91 3.83
C LYS A 244 19.40 -26.62 4.77
N MET A 245 19.15 -26.58 6.08
CA MET A 245 19.99 -27.19 7.12
C MET A 245 19.46 -28.55 7.58
N VAL A 246 18.21 -28.89 7.23
CA VAL A 246 17.57 -30.21 7.39
C VAL A 246 17.44 -30.86 6.03
#